data_AF-A0A661ELR7-F1
#
_entry.id   AF-A0A661ELR7-F1
#
_cell.length_a   1.000
_cell.length_b   1.000
_cell.length_c   1.000
_cell.angle_alpha   90.00
_cell.angle_beta   90.00
_cell.angle_gamma   90.00
#
_symmetry.space_group_name_H-M   'P 1'
#
loop_
_entity.id
_entity.type
_entity.pdbx_description
1 polymer ?
#
loop_
_entity_poly.entity_id
_entity_poly.type
_entity_poly.pdbx_seq_one_letter_code
_entity_poly.pdbx_strand_id
1 'polypeptide(L)'
;MLWGQDRSSLRDMFAKAWRDHEAGKPQDKQGVMIAEVVAMHPEYHADIDSGVARHREYDGSDGQSNPFLHMAMHIAVREQLGVDLPPGVVKIHRQLTRRLGDVHSAEHQMLECLAEVLWSAQLDGTEPDIEKYVVALKQVVRQR
;
A
#
# COMPACT_ATOMS: atom_id res chain seq x y z
N MET A 1 1.98 15.33 -0.12
CA MET A 1 3.22 15.18 0.67
C MET A 1 3.04 13.99 1.63
N LEU A 2 3.38 12.78 1.20
CA LEU A 2 3.37 11.56 2.04
C LEU A 2 4.78 10.99 2.29
N TRP A 3 5.82 11.64 1.75
CA TRP A 3 7.18 11.06 1.67
C TRP A 3 8.20 11.71 2.61
N GLY A 4 7.76 12.47 3.61
CA GLY A 4 8.70 13.26 4.45
C GLY A 4 8.31 13.52 5.90
N GLN A 5 7.18 12.98 6.39
CA GLN A 5 6.79 13.14 7.80
C GLN A 5 7.03 11.81 8.53
N ASP A 6 8.24 11.72 9.08
CA ASP A 6 8.73 10.80 10.10
C ASP A 6 8.33 9.31 9.97
N ARG A 7 9.28 8.48 9.51
CA ARG A 7 9.12 7.00 9.38
C ARG A 7 8.59 6.37 10.66
N SER A 8 8.92 6.94 11.83
CA SER A 8 8.44 6.45 13.12
C SER A 8 6.93 6.73 13.30
N SER A 9 6.46 7.92 12.93
CA SER A 9 5.04 8.29 12.90
C SER A 9 4.17 7.35 12.05
N LEU A 10 4.64 6.95 10.86
CA LEU A 10 3.91 6.00 10.00
C LEU A 10 3.78 4.63 10.69
N ARG A 11 4.87 4.11 11.25
CA ARG A 11 4.89 2.81 11.96
C ARG A 11 3.96 2.83 13.18
N ASP A 12 3.97 3.94 13.92
CA ASP A 12 3.10 4.15 15.08
C ASP A 12 1.62 4.17 14.70
N MET A 13 1.30 4.76 13.55
CA MET A 13 -0.06 4.76 13.01
C MET A 13 -0.54 3.35 12.70
N PHE A 14 0.26 2.52 12.01
CA PHE A 14 -0.07 1.11 11.75
C PHE A 14 -0.28 0.32 13.04
N ALA A 15 0.66 0.39 13.98
CA ALA A 15 0.58 -0.32 15.25
C ALA A 15 -0.58 0.16 16.13
N LYS A 16 -0.95 1.44 16.07
CA LYS A 16 -2.12 1.96 16.79
C LYS A 16 -3.42 1.45 16.17
N ALA A 17 -3.57 1.55 14.85
CA ALA A 17 -4.78 1.11 14.15
C ALA A 17 -5.04 -0.39 14.35
N TRP A 18 -3.98 -1.20 14.28
CA TRP A 18 -4.09 -2.64 14.53
C TRP A 18 -4.53 -2.96 15.96
N ARG A 19 -3.83 -2.40 16.97
CA ARG A 19 -4.22 -2.60 18.38
C ARG A 19 -5.63 -2.11 18.70
N ASP A 20 -6.04 -0.99 18.13
CA ASP A 20 -7.39 -0.46 18.33
C ASP A 20 -8.45 -1.35 17.64
N HIS A 21 -8.12 -1.97 16.50
CA HIS A 21 -8.95 -2.97 15.83
C HIS A 21 -9.12 -4.25 16.67
N GLU A 22 -8.03 -4.83 17.15
CA GLU A 22 -8.07 -6.03 18.01
C GLU A 22 -8.82 -5.76 19.33
N ALA A 23 -8.72 -4.55 19.87
CA ALA A 23 -9.44 -4.13 21.06
C ALA A 23 -10.90 -3.72 20.80
N GLY A 24 -11.39 -3.78 19.55
CA GLY A 24 -12.75 -3.37 19.17
C GLY A 24 -13.05 -1.89 19.43
N LYS A 25 -12.03 -1.02 19.45
CA LYS A 25 -12.20 0.41 19.69
C LYS A 25 -12.71 1.11 18.43
N PRO A 26 -13.52 2.18 18.59
CA PRO A 26 -13.89 3.03 17.47
C PRO A 26 -12.67 3.65 16.79
N GLN A 27 -12.68 3.67 15.46
CA GLN A 27 -11.63 4.27 14.63
C GLN A 27 -12.27 5.18 13.58
N ASP A 28 -11.51 6.17 13.11
CA ASP A 28 -11.91 6.93 11.93
C ASP A 28 -11.74 6.08 10.65
N LYS A 29 -12.12 6.65 9.50
CA LYS A 29 -12.05 5.93 8.21
C LYS A 29 -10.64 5.48 7.87
N GLN A 30 -9.62 6.26 8.24
CA GLN A 30 -8.23 5.93 7.93
C GLN A 30 -7.73 4.79 8.82
N GLY A 31 -8.03 4.83 10.13
CA GLY A 31 -7.71 3.75 11.06
C GLY A 31 -8.36 2.43 10.67
N VAL A 32 -9.64 2.45 10.28
CA VAL A 32 -10.33 1.24 9.78
C VAL A 32 -9.64 0.70 8.53
N MET A 33 -9.34 1.55 7.55
CA MET A 33 -8.66 1.14 6.31
C MET A 33 -7.29 0.52 6.58
N ILE A 34 -6.52 1.12 7.51
CA ILE A 34 -5.21 0.61 7.92
C ILE A 34 -5.37 -0.77 8.58
N ALA A 35 -6.29 -0.91 9.54
CA ALA A 35 -6.52 -2.17 10.22
C ALA A 35 -6.93 -3.29 9.26
N GLU A 36 -7.76 -2.99 8.26
CA GLU A 36 -8.14 -3.96 7.22
C GLU A 36 -6.93 -4.41 6.38
N VAL A 37 -6.05 -3.49 6.00
CA VAL A 37 -4.80 -3.85 5.29
C VAL A 37 -3.94 -4.74 6.17
N VAL A 38 -3.74 -4.37 7.44
CA VAL A 38 -2.97 -5.20 8.37
C VAL A 38 -3.59 -6.59 8.53
N ALA A 39 -4.92 -6.70 8.64
CA ALA A 39 -5.61 -7.98 8.75
C ALA A 39 -5.37 -8.90 7.54
N MET A 40 -5.19 -8.34 6.34
CA MET A 40 -4.88 -9.10 5.12
C MET A 40 -3.42 -9.57 5.03
N HIS A 41 -2.54 -9.05 5.89
CA HIS A 41 -1.11 -9.37 5.90
C HIS A 41 -0.63 -9.94 7.25
N PRO A 42 -1.05 -11.18 7.59
CA PRO A 42 -0.62 -11.85 8.82
C PRO A 42 0.90 -12.03 8.92
N GLU A 43 1.62 -12.08 7.79
CA GLU A 43 3.08 -12.13 7.73
C GLU A 43 3.76 -10.92 8.36
N TYR A 44 3.08 -9.78 8.46
CA TYR A 44 3.61 -8.54 9.02
C TYR A 44 3.14 -8.24 10.44
N HIS A 45 2.25 -9.07 11.02
CA HIS A 45 1.73 -8.84 12.38
C HIS A 45 2.86 -8.78 13.42
N ALA A 46 3.85 -9.67 13.31
CA ALA A 46 5.00 -9.67 14.22
C ALA A 46 5.83 -8.38 14.12
N ASP A 47 6.04 -7.83 12.93
CA ASP A 47 6.73 -6.55 12.74
C ASP A 47 5.91 -5.38 13.33
N ILE A 48 4.59 -5.41 13.18
CA ILE A 48 3.69 -4.36 13.67
C ILE A 48 3.57 -4.37 15.20
N ASP A 49 3.45 -5.57 15.80
CA ASP A 49 3.23 -5.73 17.25
C ASP A 49 4.51 -5.60 18.07
N SER A 50 5.64 -6.04 17.53
CA SER A 50 6.87 -6.16 18.32
C SER A 50 7.43 -4.82 18.80
N GLY A 51 7.04 -3.69 18.18
CA GLY A 51 7.67 -2.38 18.42
C GLY A 51 9.15 -2.31 18.01
N VAL A 52 9.82 -3.46 17.80
CA VAL A 52 11.21 -3.60 17.36
C VAL A 52 11.37 -3.16 15.92
N ALA A 53 10.37 -3.43 15.06
CA ALA A 53 10.38 -2.95 13.67
C ALA A 53 10.35 -1.41 13.58
N ARG A 54 10.02 -0.70 14.67
CA ARG A 54 10.07 0.77 14.75
C ARG A 54 11.45 1.35 14.46
N HIS A 55 12.52 0.60 14.77
CA HIS A 55 13.90 1.03 14.55
C HIS A 55 14.64 0.23 13.47
N ARG A 56 13.98 -0.78 12.87
CA ARG A 56 14.60 -1.60 11.82
C ARG A 56 14.76 -0.78 10.54
N GLU A 57 15.95 -0.86 9.96
CA GLU A 57 16.24 -0.32 8.63
C GLU A 57 15.90 -1.39 7.59
N TYR A 58 15.09 -1.00 6.61
CA TYR A 58 14.81 -1.83 5.44
C TYR A 58 15.43 -1.09 4.26
N ASP A 59 16.66 -1.46 3.90
CA ASP A 59 17.40 -0.92 2.76
C ASP A 59 17.29 -1.80 1.51
N GLY A 60 16.59 -2.94 1.63
CA GLY A 60 16.39 -3.92 0.55
C GLY A 60 17.62 -4.78 0.25
N SER A 61 18.72 -4.62 0.99
CA SER A 61 19.98 -5.34 0.75
C SER A 61 19.89 -6.83 1.08
N ASP A 62 18.98 -7.21 1.98
CA ASP A 62 18.69 -8.59 2.38
C ASP A 62 17.60 -9.25 1.53
N GLY A 63 17.12 -8.55 0.48
CA GLY A 63 16.02 -8.99 -0.36
C GLY A 63 14.66 -8.98 0.32
N GLN A 64 14.54 -8.46 1.56
CA GLN A 64 13.25 -8.34 2.23
C GLN A 64 12.54 -7.05 1.81
N SER A 65 11.29 -7.18 1.40
CA SER A 65 10.42 -6.04 1.16
C SER A 65 10.09 -5.34 2.49
N ASN A 66 10.15 -4.01 2.50
CA ASN A 66 9.78 -3.22 3.67
C ASN A 66 8.26 -3.34 3.94
N PRO A 67 7.82 -3.99 5.04
CA PRO A 67 6.40 -4.22 5.33
C PRO A 67 5.58 -2.92 5.36
N PHE A 68 6.15 -1.86 5.93
CA PHE A 68 5.47 -0.58 6.08
C PHE A 68 5.32 0.14 4.74
N LEU A 69 6.30 0.03 3.85
CA LEU A 69 6.19 0.57 2.50
C LEU A 69 5.12 -0.20 1.72
N HIS A 70 5.14 -1.54 1.80
CA HIS A 70 4.15 -2.39 1.16
C HIS A 70 2.73 -2.04 1.60
N MET A 71 2.47 -2.02 2.91
CA MET A 71 1.15 -1.67 3.45
C MET A 71 0.77 -0.21 3.14
N ALA A 72 1.71 0.74 3.17
CA ALA A 72 1.43 2.12 2.79
C ALA A 72 1.00 2.26 1.32
N MET A 73 1.54 1.43 0.42
CA MET A 73 1.09 1.40 -0.97
C MET A 73 -0.34 0.86 -1.11
N HIS A 74 -0.75 -0.13 -0.29
CA HIS A 74 -2.17 -0.52 -0.21
C HIS A 74 -3.07 0.64 0.21
N ILE A 75 -2.68 1.40 1.23
CA ILE A 75 -3.44 2.58 1.66
C ILE A 75 -3.53 3.61 0.52
N ALA A 76 -2.41 3.91 -0.14
CA ALA A 76 -2.40 4.83 -1.28
C ALA A 76 -3.33 4.36 -2.42
N VAL A 77 -3.32 3.07 -2.77
CA VAL A 77 -4.23 2.52 -3.78
C VAL A 77 -5.69 2.65 -3.34
N ARG A 78 -6.02 2.35 -2.09
CA ARG A 78 -7.39 2.48 -1.56
C ARG A 78 -7.86 3.94 -1.54
N GLU A 79 -6.98 4.88 -1.20
CA GLU A 79 -7.27 6.31 -1.29
C GLU A 79 -7.53 6.74 -2.74
N GLN A 80 -6.68 6.33 -3.68
CA GLN A 80 -6.85 6.54 -5.12
C GLN A 80 -8.23 6.05 -5.61
N LEU A 81 -8.64 4.85 -5.16
CA LEU A 81 -9.94 4.28 -5.47
C LEU A 81 -11.10 5.07 -4.86
N GLY A 82 -10.92 5.63 -3.65
CA GLY A 82 -11.92 6.44 -2.96
C GLY A 82 -12.27 7.74 -3.67
N VAL A 83 -11.35 8.27 -4.48
CA VAL A 83 -11.51 9.54 -5.22
C VAL A 83 -11.45 9.40 -6.75
N ASP A 84 -11.30 8.17 -7.26
CA ASP A 84 -11.03 7.84 -8.67
C ASP A 84 -9.89 8.67 -9.27
N LEU A 85 -8.75 8.74 -8.57
CA LEU A 85 -7.54 9.41 -9.05
C LEU A 85 -6.38 8.40 -9.08
N PRO A 86 -5.71 8.21 -10.22
CA PRO A 86 -5.99 8.84 -11.52
C PRO A 86 -7.34 8.39 -12.12
N PRO A 87 -7.99 9.23 -12.96
CA PRO A 87 -9.31 8.94 -13.51
C PRO A 87 -9.41 7.56 -14.19
N GLY A 88 -10.42 6.79 -13.80
CA GLY A 88 -10.67 5.44 -14.30
C GLY A 88 -9.91 4.34 -13.56
N VAL A 89 -9.15 4.65 -12.50
CA VAL A 89 -8.50 3.65 -11.65
C VAL A 89 -9.53 2.70 -11.00
N VAL A 90 -10.72 3.21 -10.64
CA VAL A 90 -11.80 2.37 -10.10
C VAL A 90 -12.27 1.32 -11.12
N LYS A 91 -12.31 1.68 -12.40
CA LYS A 91 -12.69 0.75 -13.47
C LYS A 91 -11.63 -0.34 -13.65
N ILE A 92 -10.35 0.04 -13.63
CA ILE A 92 -9.22 -0.89 -13.72
C ILE A 92 -9.27 -1.87 -12.56
N HIS A 93 -9.37 -1.38 -11.32
CA HIS A 93 -9.45 -2.23 -10.13
C HIS A 93 -10.61 -3.23 -10.24
N ARG A 94 -11.83 -2.77 -10.60
CA ARG A 94 -12.98 -3.67 -10.80
C ARG A 94 -12.74 -4.74 -11.86
N GLN A 95 -11.99 -4.44 -12.92
CA GLN A 95 -11.65 -5.42 -13.94
C GLN A 95 -10.65 -6.45 -13.41
N LEU A 96 -9.64 -6.02 -12.67
CA LEU A 96 -8.68 -6.90 -12.01
C LEU A 96 -9.36 -7.80 -10.98
N THR A 97 -10.20 -7.25 -10.09
CA THR A 97 -10.94 -8.03 -9.08
C THR A 97 -11.82 -9.09 -9.74
N ARG A 98 -12.54 -8.75 -10.81
CA ARG A 98 -13.38 -9.73 -11.54
C ARG A 98 -12.56 -10.83 -12.19
N ARG A 99 -11.37 -10.49 -12.70
CA ARG A 99 -10.48 -11.46 -13.35
C ARG A 99 -9.82 -12.40 -12.35
N LEU A 100 -9.33 -11.85 -11.24
CA LEU A 100 -8.58 -12.60 -10.22
C LEU A 100 -9.48 -13.26 -9.18
N GLY A 101 -10.74 -12.83 -9.06
CA GLY A 101 -11.71 -13.36 -8.10
C GLY A 101 -11.52 -12.85 -6.67
N ASP A 102 -10.54 -11.97 -6.45
CA ASP A 102 -10.14 -11.49 -5.12
C ASP A 102 -9.69 -10.02 -5.18
N VAL A 103 -10.05 -9.27 -4.15
CA VAL A 103 -9.72 -7.83 -4.02
C VAL A 103 -8.25 -7.67 -3.65
N HIS A 104 -7.74 -8.49 -2.72
CA HIS A 104 -6.37 -8.37 -2.24
C HIS A 104 -5.37 -8.64 -3.37
N SER A 105 -5.62 -9.67 -4.18
CA SER A 105 -4.87 -10.00 -5.38
C SER A 105 -4.93 -8.90 -6.44
N ALA A 106 -6.08 -8.23 -6.59
CA ALA A 106 -6.21 -7.09 -7.50
C ALA A 106 -5.41 -5.88 -7.02
N GLU A 107 -5.46 -5.57 -5.71
CA GLU A 107 -4.64 -4.54 -5.10
C GLU A 107 -3.13 -4.86 -5.27
N HIS A 108 -2.69 -6.10 -5.05
CA HIS A 108 -1.30 -6.51 -5.30
C HIS A 108 -0.83 -6.24 -6.73
N GLN A 109 -1.64 -6.56 -7.75
CA GLN A 109 -1.30 -6.22 -9.13
C GLN A 109 -1.17 -4.72 -9.37
N MET A 110 -1.96 -3.90 -8.68
CA MET A 110 -1.84 -2.44 -8.75
C MET A 110 -0.59 -1.95 -8.01
N LEU A 111 -0.23 -2.59 -6.89
CA LEU A 111 0.97 -2.30 -6.11
C LEU A 111 2.23 -2.52 -6.92
N GLU A 112 2.32 -3.58 -7.73
CA GLU A 112 3.48 -3.82 -8.60
C GLU A 112 3.71 -2.63 -9.54
N CYS A 113 2.64 -2.16 -10.21
CA CYS A 113 2.70 -0.97 -11.07
C CYS A 113 3.09 0.30 -10.30
N LEU A 114 2.58 0.47 -9.08
CA LEU A 114 2.88 1.63 -8.25
C LEU A 114 4.34 1.59 -7.79
N ALA A 115 4.84 0.43 -7.36
CA ALA A 115 6.20 0.23 -6.89
C ALA A 115 7.23 0.56 -7.97
N GLU A 116 7.01 0.14 -9.23
CA GLU A 116 7.89 0.47 -10.36
C GLU A 116 8.01 1.99 -10.59
N VAL A 117 6.89 2.71 -10.48
CA VAL A 117 6.86 4.16 -10.67
C VAL A 117 7.54 4.88 -9.50
N LEU A 118 7.29 4.43 -8.27
CA LEU A 118 7.95 4.97 -7.07
C LEU A 118 9.46 4.74 -7.10
N TRP A 119 9.88 3.54 -7.50
CA TRP A 119 11.29 3.18 -7.64
C TRP A 119 11.98 4.05 -8.70
N SER A 120 11.36 4.20 -9.86
CA SER A 120 11.89 5.04 -10.95
C SER A 120 12.02 6.50 -10.52
N ALA A 121 10.99 7.04 -9.84
CA ALA A 121 11.01 8.40 -9.30
C ALA A 121 12.11 8.60 -8.26
N GLN A 122 12.31 7.61 -7.38
CA GLN A 122 13.38 7.64 -6.38
C GLN A 122 14.77 7.63 -7.02
N LEU A 123 15.00 6.79 -8.03
CA LEU A 123 16.28 6.73 -8.76
C LEU A 123 16.57 8.03 -9.52
N ASP A 124 15.55 8.59 -10.20
CA ASP A 124 15.71 9.78 -11.02
C ASP A 124 15.66 11.08 -10.19
N GLY A 125 15.31 11.01 -8.89
CA GLY A 125 15.12 12.17 -8.03
C GLY A 125 13.95 13.05 -8.47
N THR A 126 12.91 12.44 -9.06
CA THR A 126 11.74 13.13 -9.62
C THR A 126 10.45 12.74 -8.88
N GLU A 127 9.33 13.39 -9.22
CA GLU A 127 8.03 12.96 -8.71
C GLU A 127 7.54 11.69 -9.43
N PRO A 128 6.74 10.84 -8.77
CA PRO A 128 6.11 9.66 -9.38
C PRO A 128 5.32 10.01 -10.65
N ASP A 129 5.68 9.40 -11.76
CA ASP A 129 5.04 9.58 -13.05
C ASP A 129 3.68 8.84 -13.10
N ILE A 130 2.61 9.60 -12.88
CA ILE A 130 1.24 9.08 -12.85
C ILE A 130 0.79 8.57 -14.23
N GLU A 131 1.30 9.11 -15.32
CA GLU A 131 0.95 8.62 -16.66
C GLU A 131 1.53 7.22 -16.89
N LYS A 132 2.79 6.99 -16.50
CA LYS A 132 3.40 5.65 -16.50
C LYS A 132 2.62 4.68 -15.63
N TYR A 133 2.20 5.10 -14.43
CA TYR A 133 1.37 4.27 -13.55
C TYR A 133 0.07 3.83 -14.24
N VAL A 134 -0.67 4.77 -14.86
CA VAL A 134 -1.92 4.46 -15.58
C VAL A 134 -1.68 3.54 -16.78
N VAL A 135 -0.59 3.73 -17.51
CA VAL A 135 -0.22 2.88 -18.64
C VAL A 135 0.05 1.45 -18.17
N ALA A 136 0.85 1.29 -17.10
CA ALA A 136 1.16 -0.02 -16.51
C ALA A 136 -0.12 -0.74 -16.04
N LEU A 137 -0.98 -0.05 -15.29
CA LEU A 137 -2.28 -0.60 -14.87
C LEU A 137 -3.13 -1.10 -16.05
N LYS A 138 -3.21 -0.33 -17.14
CA LYS A 138 -3.95 -0.73 -18.36
C LYS A 138 -3.31 -1.93 -19.05
N GLN A 139 -1.99 -2.07 -19.01
CA GLN A 139 -1.29 -3.23 -19.55
C GLN A 139 -1.63 -4.48 -18.73
N VAL A 140 -1.55 -4.41 -17.40
CA VAL A 140 -1.86 -5.55 -16.52
C VAL A 140 -3.30 -6.03 -16.71
N VAL A 141 -4.27 -5.13 -16.91
CA VAL A 141 -5.66 -5.49 -17.24
C VAL A 141 -5.79 -6.22 -18.59
N ARG A 142 -4.93 -5.90 -19.57
CA ARG A 142 -5.00 -6.45 -20.93
C ARG A 142 -4.31 -7.80 -21.08
N GLN A 143 -3.35 -8.11 -20.21
CA GLN A 143 -2.69 -9.41 -20.19
C GLN A 143 -3.75 -10.48 -19.88
N ARG A 144 -3.96 -11.42 -20.82
CA ARG A 144 -4.96 -12.49 -20.74
C ARG A 144 -4.35 -13.74 -20.16
#